data_AF-A0A510G8G2-F1
#
_entry.id   AF-A0A510G8G2-F1
#
_cell.length_a   1.000
_cell.length_b   1.000
_cell.length_c   1.000
_cell.angle_alpha   90.00
_cell.angle_beta   90.00
_cell.angle_gamma   90.00
#
_symmetry.space_group_name_H-M   'P 1'
#
loop_
_entity.id
_entity.type
_entity.pdbx_description
1 polymer ?
#
loop_
_entity_poly.entity_id
_entity_poly.type
_entity_poly.pdbx_seq_one_letter_code
_entity_poly.pdbx_strand_id
1 'polypeptide(L)'
;MKNQNLRDHMNEAELIFTALAELSTRQVVETNNATGIEENKIAGKIGGGIAKKARVALESEIGKKVISTENYLLPKNKKVKKLLK
;
A
#
# COMPACT_ATOMS: atom_id res chain seq x y z
N MET A 1 13.75 -21.61 -3.41
CA MET A 1 13.31 -20.21 -3.25
C MET A 1 12.53 -20.12 -1.94
N LYS A 2 12.84 -19.17 -1.05
CA LYS A 2 12.21 -19.10 0.29
C LYS A 2 10.83 -18.44 0.18
N ASN A 3 9.80 -19.07 0.78
CA ASN A 3 8.45 -18.52 0.99
C ASN A 3 8.53 -17.30 1.90
N GLN A 4 8.58 -16.09 1.34
CA GLN A 4 8.49 -14.85 2.11
C GLN A 4 7.11 -14.25 1.93
N ASN A 5 6.52 -13.70 3.01
CA ASN A 5 5.18 -13.12 2.93
C ASN A 5 5.26 -11.81 2.15
N LEU A 6 4.21 -11.46 1.41
CA LEU A 6 4.15 -10.19 0.67
C LEU A 6 4.42 -8.98 1.57
N ARG A 7 3.94 -9.05 2.83
CA ARG A 7 4.15 -8.01 3.84
C ARG A 7 5.61 -7.81 4.24
N ASP A 8 6.44 -8.84 4.12
CA ASP A 8 7.88 -8.75 4.40
C ASP A 8 8.60 -7.92 3.33
N HIS A 9 7.99 -7.74 2.16
CA HIS A 9 8.50 -6.94 1.06
C HIS A 9 7.88 -5.53 0.97
N MET A 10 7.02 -5.15 1.92
CA MET A 10 6.35 -3.86 1.95
C MET A 10 7.05 -2.90 2.91
N ASN A 11 7.15 -1.64 2.52
CA ASN A 11 7.58 -0.58 3.41
C ASN A 11 6.46 -0.21 4.41
N GLU A 12 6.80 0.55 5.45
CA GLU A 12 5.84 0.95 6.51
C GLU A 12 4.60 1.67 5.95
N ALA A 13 4.79 2.59 4.99
CA ALA A 13 3.68 3.30 4.38
C ALA A 13 2.77 2.36 3.58
N GLU A 14 3.35 1.41 2.83
CA GLU A 14 2.60 0.38 2.11
C GLU A 14 1.75 -0.47 3.07
N LEU A 15 2.31 -0.88 4.21
CA LEU A 15 1.57 -1.63 5.23
C LEU A 15 0.39 -0.80 5.79
N ILE A 16 0.62 0.47 6.10
CA ILE A 16 -0.42 1.38 6.62
C ILE A 16 -1.54 1.59 5.59
N PHE A 17 -1.20 1.88 4.33
CA PHE A 17 -2.22 2.09 3.30
C PHE A 17 -2.99 0.82 2.95
N THR A 18 -2.34 -0.35 2.99
CA THR A 18 -3.03 -1.64 2.85
C THR A 18 -3.97 -1.89 4.02
N ALA A 19 -3.53 -1.65 5.27
CA ALA A 19 -4.39 -1.78 6.45
C ALA A 19 -5.58 -0.82 6.39
N LEU A 20 -5.38 0.43 5.93
CA LEU A 20 -6.44 1.40 5.73
C LEU A 20 -7.45 0.93 4.68
N ALA A 21 -6.99 0.35 3.56
CA ALA A 21 -7.87 -0.20 2.53
C ALA A 21 -8.72 -1.37 3.07
N GLU A 22 -8.09 -2.28 3.83
CA GLU A 22 -8.75 -3.43 4.43
C GLU A 22 -9.80 -3.00 5.46
N LEU A 23 -9.41 -2.11 6.39
CA LEU A 23 -10.30 -1.53 7.39
C LEU A 23 -11.50 -0.83 6.75
N SER A 24 -11.23 0.03 5.78
CA SER A 24 -12.27 0.79 5.08
C SER A 24 -13.22 -0.13 4.32
N THR A 25 -12.71 -1.17 3.67
CA THR A 25 -13.53 -2.17 2.97
C THR A 25 -14.46 -2.86 3.96
N ARG A 26 -13.92 -3.33 5.10
CA ARG A 26 -14.70 -4.03 6.12
C ARG A 26 -15.81 -3.15 6.70
N GLN A 27 -15.51 -1.90 7.03
CA GLN A 27 -16.50 -0.95 7.54
C GLN A 27 -17.61 -0.68 6.53
N VAL A 28 -17.30 -0.63 5.23
CA VAL A 28 -18.33 -0.49 4.19
C VAL A 28 -19.17 -1.76 4.07
N VAL A 29 -18.55 -2.94 4.15
CA VAL A 29 -19.27 -4.23 4.15
C VAL A 29 -20.24 -4.31 5.33
N GLU A 30 -19.76 -4.03 6.54
CA GLU A 30 -20.55 -4.06 7.77
C GLU A 30 -21.70 -3.04 7.75
N THR A 31 -21.42 -1.80 7.31
CA THR A 31 -22.44 -0.74 7.25
C THR A 31 -23.54 -1.06 6.24
N ASN A 32 -23.18 -1.65 5.10
CA ASN A 32 -24.13 -1.93 4.02
C ASN A 32 -24.73 -3.34 4.11
N ASN A 33 -24.35 -4.15 5.11
CA ASN A 33 -24.67 -5.57 5.20
C ASN A 33 -24.40 -6.32 3.88
N ALA A 34 -23.25 -6.04 3.25
CA ALA A 34 -22.87 -6.65 1.99
C ALA A 34 -22.57 -8.15 2.19
N THR A 35 -23.27 -9.02 1.48
CA THR A 35 -23.14 -10.47 1.59
C THR A 35 -22.75 -11.12 0.26
N GLY A 36 -23.12 -10.51 -0.87
CA GLY A 36 -22.86 -11.03 -2.21
C GLY A 36 -21.52 -10.62 -2.81
N ILE A 37 -21.10 -11.31 -3.87
CA ILE A 37 -19.86 -11.01 -4.59
C ILE A 37 -19.88 -9.58 -5.16
N GLU A 38 -20.98 -9.17 -5.79
CA GLU A 38 -21.06 -7.82 -6.40
C GLU A 38 -21.03 -6.71 -5.34
N GLU A 39 -21.69 -6.91 -4.21
CA GLU A 39 -21.69 -5.94 -3.09
C GLU A 39 -20.30 -5.82 -2.47
N ASN A 40 -19.63 -6.96 -2.22
CA ASN A 40 -18.27 -6.98 -1.69
C ASN A 40 -17.24 -6.38 -2.67
N LYS A 41 -17.46 -6.55 -3.98
CA LYS A 41 -16.64 -5.91 -5.02
C LYS A 41 -16.80 -4.40 -5.00
N ILE A 42 -18.02 -3.89 -4.79
CA ILE A 42 -18.27 -2.45 -4.62
C ILE A 42 -17.59 -1.95 -3.34
N ALA A 43 -17.75 -2.65 -2.22
CA ALA A 43 -17.12 -2.30 -0.96
C ALA A 43 -15.57 -2.26 -1.07
N GLY A 44 -14.98 -3.25 -1.75
CA GLY A 44 -13.54 -3.28 -2.01
C GLY A 44 -13.04 -2.10 -2.85
N LYS A 45 -13.81 -1.68 -3.86
CA LYS A 45 -13.50 -0.47 -4.64
C LYS A 45 -13.57 0.79 -3.79
N ILE A 46 -14.56 0.88 -2.90
CA ILE A 46 -14.71 2.02 -1.98
C ILE A 46 -13.54 2.08 -1.00
N GLY A 47 -13.24 0.96 -0.32
CA GLY A 47 -12.15 0.91 0.66
C GLY A 47 -10.78 1.18 0.02
N GLY A 48 -10.50 0.58 -1.13
CA GLY A 48 -9.29 0.88 -1.91
C GLY A 48 -9.24 2.34 -2.39
N GLY A 49 -10.39 2.93 -2.74
CA GLY A 49 -10.52 4.34 -3.10
C GLY A 49 -10.18 5.30 -1.95
N ILE A 50 -10.62 4.99 -0.73
CA ILE A 50 -10.30 5.76 0.47
C ILE A 50 -8.79 5.74 0.74
N ALA A 51 -8.18 4.56 0.73
CA ALA A 51 -6.73 4.43 0.91
C ALA A 51 -5.94 5.16 -0.20
N LYS A 52 -6.41 5.08 -1.46
CA LYS A 52 -5.81 5.82 -2.57
C LYS A 52 -5.85 7.32 -2.35
N LYS A 53 -6.98 7.88 -1.89
CA LYS A 53 -7.12 9.32 -1.60
C LYS A 53 -6.16 9.75 -0.49
N ALA A 54 -6.10 9.01 0.61
CA ALA A 54 -5.19 9.29 1.71
C ALA A 54 -3.71 9.24 1.26
N ARG A 55 -3.35 8.24 0.46
CA ARG A 55 -2.01 8.12 -0.13
C ARG A 55 -1.65 9.32 -0.99
N VAL A 56 -2.54 9.70 -1.91
CA VAL A 56 -2.31 10.85 -2.81
C VAL A 56 -2.19 12.15 -2.03
N ALA A 57 -3.02 12.35 -1.00
CA ALA A 57 -2.93 13.51 -0.13
C ALA A 57 -1.55 13.58 0.55
N LEU A 58 -1.10 12.47 1.18
CA LEU A 58 0.21 12.42 1.82
C LEU A 58 1.35 12.68 0.82
N GLU A 59 1.35 12.01 -0.33
CA GLU A 59 2.38 12.18 -1.37
C GLU A 59 2.44 13.63 -1.88
N SER A 60 1.29 14.30 -1.99
CA SER A 60 1.21 15.72 -2.37
C SER A 60 1.86 16.63 -1.33
N GLU A 61 1.61 16.39 -0.05
CA GLU A 61 2.18 17.20 1.04
C GLU A 61 3.70 17.01 1.19
N ILE A 62 4.20 15.80 0.99
CA ILE A 62 5.63 15.49 1.21
C ILE A 62 6.49 15.55 -0.06
N GLY A 63 5.87 15.72 -1.23
CA GLY A 63 6.56 15.82 -2.53
C GLY A 63 7.31 14.56 -2.97
N LYS A 64 6.99 13.38 -2.40
CA LYS A 64 7.61 12.09 -2.77
C LYS A 64 6.58 10.96 -2.74
N LYS A 65 6.81 9.94 -3.57
CA LYS A 65 6.00 8.71 -3.55
C LYS A 65 6.22 7.93 -2.26
N VAL A 66 5.15 7.39 -1.70
CA VAL A 66 5.20 6.52 -0.51
C VAL A 66 5.14 5.04 -0.88
N ILE A 67 4.67 4.73 -2.09
CA ILE A 67 4.73 3.40 -2.69
C ILE A 67 5.91 3.32 -3.66
N SER A 68 6.61 2.20 -3.64
CA SER A 68 7.73 1.93 -4.55
C SER A 68 7.49 0.66 -5.33
N THR A 69 8.03 0.59 -6.55
CA THR A 69 8.13 -0.67 -7.30
C THR A 69 9.36 -1.48 -6.88
N GLU A 70 10.18 -0.95 -5.97
CA GLU A 70 11.38 -1.61 -5.46
C GLU A 70 11.04 -2.67 -4.41
N ASN A 71 11.74 -3.80 -4.47
CA ASN A 71 11.62 -4.84 -3.46
C ASN A 71 12.34 -4.41 -2.16
N TYR A 72 11.59 -4.23 -1.08
CA TYR A 72 12.11 -3.77 0.21
C TYR A 72 13.21 -4.66 0.82
N LEU A 73 13.26 -5.94 0.45
CA LEU A 73 14.26 -6.89 0.93
C LEU A 73 15.57 -6.88 0.14
N LEU A 74 15.65 -6.14 -0.97
CA LEU A 74 16.91 -5.97 -1.67
C LEU A 74 17.74 -4.91 -0.95
N PRO A 75 19.01 -5.20 -0.59
CA PRO A 75 19.88 -4.19 0.00
C PRO A 75 20.00 -3.01 -0.98
N LYS A 76 19.73 -1.80 -0.49
CA LYS A 76 19.99 -0.53 -1.21
C LYS A 76 21.49 -0.46 -1.51
N ASN A 77 21.93 -1.03 -2.63
CA ASN A 77 23.34 -1.09 -2.94
C ASN A 77 23.88 0.34 -3.02
N LYS A 78 24.87 0.56 -2.16
CA LYS A 78 25.59 1.80 -1.90
C LYS A 78 25.84 2.55 -3.20
N LYS A 79 25.53 3.85 -3.22
CA LYS A 79 26.14 4.78 -4.18
C LYS A 79 27.66 4.67 -3.99
N VAL A 80 28.31 3.84 -4.81
CA VAL A 80 29.76 3.89 -4.97
C VAL A 80 30.03 5.25 -5.58
N LYS A 81 30.41 6.21 -4.73
CA LYS A 81 31.00 7.47 -5.18
C LYS A 81 32.18 7.05 -6.06
N LYS A 82 32.04 7.23 -7.37
CA LYS A 82 33.16 7.17 -8.31
C LYS A 82 34.12 8.28 -7.86
N LEU A 83 35.13 7.92 -7.08
CA LEU A 83 36.21 8.83 -6.73
C LEU A 83 36.98 9.05 -8.05
N LEU A 84 36.72 10.18 -8.69
CA LEU A 84 37.53 10.65 -9.80
C LEU A 84 38.91 11.02 -9.24
N LYS A 85 39.93 10.28 -9.65
CA LYS A 85 41.29 10.78 -9.87
C LYS A 85 41.93 9.97 -10.99
#